data_AF-A0A087UIC9-F1
#
_entry.id   AF-A0A087UIC9-F1
#
_cell.length_a   1.000
_cell.length_b   1.000
_cell.length_c   1.000
_cell.angle_alpha   90.00
_cell.angle_beta   90.00
_cell.angle_gamma   90.00
#
_symmetry.space_group_name_H-M   'P 1'
#
loop_
_entity.id
_entity.type
_entity.pdbx_description
1 polymer ?
#
loop_
_entity_poly.entity_id
_entity_poly.type
_entity_poly.pdbx_seq_one_letter_code
_entity_poly.pdbx_strand_id
1 'polypeptide(L)'
;MFTDTDSFYYSYTGDVTNSVQRQYYQSKNSDYATLPLWKKVDDRFFWNKYMLSELINTQNPLCDPWIVPVIQGFVQIEQCWIDTVDDAESLSAEGARFFQPPVHLPDCIGKNYTMILISRRSRHRAGTRYKRRGVDESGKCANYVETEQIFEYSSHVVSFVQVRGSVPVFWSQPGYKYRPPPQLDKGEEETQIAFEKHFSEELSIYNSQVIINLMEQTGKEKVINDAYLNHILEYSCPNLIYVSFDF
;
A
#
# COMPACT_ATOMS: atom_id res chain seq x y z
N MET A 1 -20.98 13.39 4.02
CA MET A 1 -21.38 12.04 4.47
C MET A 1 -20.23 11.08 4.19
N PHE A 2 -19.99 10.04 5.01
CA PHE A 2 -18.88 9.08 4.78
C PHE A 2 -18.96 8.33 3.43
N THR A 3 -20.09 8.46 2.73
CA THR A 3 -20.39 7.85 1.43
C THR A 3 -20.11 8.75 0.23
N ASP A 4 -19.74 10.02 0.44
CA ASP A 4 -19.52 10.98 -0.67
C ASP A 4 -18.13 10.83 -1.31
N THR A 5 -17.27 10.02 -0.69
CA THR A 5 -15.93 9.71 -1.19
C THR A 5 -16.02 8.36 -1.89
N ASP A 6 -16.00 8.36 -3.23
CA ASP A 6 -15.84 7.16 -4.07
C ASP A 6 -14.48 6.51 -3.79
N SER A 7 -14.39 5.83 -2.65
CA SER A 7 -13.13 5.36 -2.08
C SER A 7 -13.27 4.01 -1.39
N PHE A 8 -14.41 3.35 -1.54
CA PHE A 8 -14.67 2.02 -1.00
C PHE A 8 -14.95 1.04 -2.14
N TYR A 9 -14.23 -0.08 -2.12
CA TYR A 9 -14.28 -1.08 -3.20
C TYR A 9 -14.38 -2.47 -2.63
N TYR A 10 -15.04 -3.37 -3.35
CA TYR A 10 -15.18 -4.77 -3.00
C TYR A 10 -15.37 -5.61 -4.27
N SER A 11 -15.21 -6.92 -4.13
CA SER A 11 -15.57 -7.89 -5.16
C SER A 11 -16.23 -9.10 -4.50
N TYR A 12 -17.26 -9.64 -5.13
CA TYR A 12 -17.91 -10.86 -4.67
C TYR A 12 -17.10 -12.11 -5.03
N THR A 13 -16.29 -12.04 -6.07
CA THR A 13 -15.60 -13.18 -6.68
C THR A 13 -14.10 -13.15 -6.49
N GLY A 14 -13.52 -11.97 -6.20
CA GLY A 14 -12.09 -11.77 -6.05
C GLY A 14 -11.72 -11.18 -4.70
N ASP A 15 -10.49 -11.45 -4.27
CA ASP A 15 -9.90 -10.80 -3.11
C ASP A 15 -9.26 -9.48 -3.52
N VAL A 16 -9.81 -8.36 -3.04
CA VAL A 16 -9.26 -7.02 -3.27
C VAL A 16 -8.29 -6.56 -2.17
N THR A 17 -8.13 -7.33 -1.09
CA THR A 17 -7.29 -7.01 0.07
C THR A 17 -5.85 -7.51 -0.08
N ASN A 18 -5.65 -8.65 -0.75
CA ASN A 18 -4.34 -9.22 -1.01
C ASN A 18 -3.79 -8.78 -2.37
N SER A 19 -2.47 -8.64 -2.46
CA SER A 19 -1.79 -8.52 -3.75
C SER A 19 -1.89 -9.81 -4.56
N VAL A 20 -1.73 -9.72 -5.87
CA VAL A 20 -1.69 -10.87 -6.79
C VAL A 20 -0.65 -11.90 -6.32
N GLN A 21 0.51 -11.43 -5.87
CA GLN A 21 1.56 -12.30 -5.34
C GLN A 21 1.11 -13.07 -4.09
N ARG A 22 0.45 -12.40 -3.12
CA ARG A 22 -0.07 -13.07 -1.92
C ARG A 22 -1.15 -14.08 -2.26
N GLN A 23 -2.06 -13.74 -3.17
CA GLN A 23 -3.10 -14.65 -3.66
C GLN A 23 -2.49 -15.90 -4.31
N TYR A 24 -1.42 -15.75 -5.10
CA TYR A 24 -0.71 -16.87 -5.71
C TYR A 24 -0.06 -17.82 -4.67
N TYR A 25 0.55 -17.29 -3.61
CA TYR A 25 1.09 -18.14 -2.55
C TYR A 25 -0.01 -18.85 -1.76
N GLN A 26 -1.13 -18.16 -1.48
CA GLN A 26 -2.28 -18.78 -0.83
C GLN A 26 -2.91 -19.89 -1.68
N SER A 27 -2.98 -19.72 -3.00
CA SER A 27 -3.55 -20.73 -3.89
C SER A 27 -2.75 -22.03 -3.94
N LYS A 28 -1.48 -22.01 -3.53
CA LYS A 28 -0.65 -23.22 -3.40
C LYS A 28 -0.96 -24.04 -2.15
N ASN A 29 -1.60 -23.44 -1.15
CA ASN A 29 -1.96 -24.13 0.08
C ASN A 29 -3.41 -24.63 -0.01
N SER A 30 -3.57 -25.96 0.01
CA SER A 30 -4.87 -26.62 -0.06
C SER A 30 -5.84 -26.20 1.04
N ASP A 31 -5.33 -25.80 2.21
CA ASP A 31 -6.14 -25.37 3.34
C ASP A 31 -6.95 -24.11 3.02
N TYR A 32 -6.42 -23.25 2.15
CA TYR A 32 -7.10 -22.04 1.73
C TYR A 32 -8.19 -22.30 0.70
N ALA A 33 -8.18 -23.43 -0.04
CA ALA A 33 -9.14 -23.69 -1.09
C ALA A 33 -10.59 -23.79 -0.55
N THR A 34 -10.75 -24.39 0.63
CA THR A 34 -12.06 -24.66 1.25
C THR A 34 -12.58 -23.53 2.12
N LEU A 35 -11.74 -22.56 2.48
CA LEU A 35 -12.15 -21.44 3.32
C LEU A 35 -13.07 -20.46 2.57
N PRO A 36 -13.98 -19.76 3.27
CA PRO A 36 -14.70 -18.61 2.71
C PRO A 36 -13.74 -17.44 2.45
N LEU A 37 -14.09 -16.56 1.49
CA LEU A 37 -13.26 -15.43 1.04
C LEU A 37 -12.73 -14.58 2.21
N TRP A 38 -13.60 -14.20 3.12
CA TRP A 38 -13.27 -13.32 4.25
C TRP A 38 -12.25 -13.90 5.25
N LYS A 39 -11.98 -15.22 5.21
CA LYS A 39 -10.94 -15.86 6.03
C LYS A 39 -9.57 -15.88 5.36
N LYS A 40 -9.48 -15.54 4.07
CA LYS A 40 -8.24 -15.52 3.27
C LYS A 40 -7.66 -14.11 3.10
N VAL A 41 -8.46 -13.09 3.39
CA VAL A 41 -8.11 -11.68 3.20
C VAL A 41 -6.96 -11.21 4.08
N ASP A 42 -6.28 -10.17 3.61
CA ASP A 42 -5.33 -9.41 4.41
C ASP A 42 -6.10 -8.56 5.44
N ASP A 43 -5.92 -8.86 6.73
CA ASP A 43 -6.59 -8.14 7.80
C ASP A 43 -6.29 -6.64 7.76
N ARG A 44 -5.07 -6.27 7.36
CA ARG A 44 -4.65 -4.87 7.31
C ARG A 44 -5.60 -4.04 6.45
N PHE A 45 -6.19 -4.63 5.41
CA PHE A 45 -7.02 -3.92 4.44
C PHE A 45 -8.51 -4.26 4.52
N PHE A 46 -8.95 -5.09 5.47
CA PHE A 46 -10.37 -5.43 5.69
C PHE A 46 -11.08 -4.33 6.50
N TRP A 47 -11.43 -3.23 5.82
CA TRP A 47 -11.90 -1.99 6.44
C TRP A 47 -13.16 -2.19 7.31
N ASN A 48 -14.20 -2.82 6.76
CA ASN A 48 -15.48 -3.04 7.43
C ASN A 48 -15.49 -4.22 8.42
N LYS A 49 -14.36 -4.87 8.71
CA LYS A 49 -14.31 -6.04 9.61
C LYS A 49 -14.94 -5.78 10.99
N TYR A 50 -14.77 -4.58 11.54
CA TYR A 50 -15.36 -4.24 12.85
C TYR A 50 -16.89 -4.17 12.78
N MET A 51 -17.45 -3.65 11.68
CA MET A 51 -18.90 -3.59 11.46
C MET A 51 -19.51 -4.98 11.31
N LEU A 52 -18.73 -5.94 10.80
CA LEU A 52 -19.14 -7.33 10.62
C LEU A 52 -18.82 -8.21 11.85
N SER A 53 -18.39 -7.62 12.97
CA SER A 53 -17.92 -8.38 14.13
C SER A 53 -18.97 -9.32 14.70
N GLU A 54 -20.24 -8.92 14.76
CA GLU A 54 -21.33 -9.80 15.24
C GLU A 54 -21.50 -11.04 14.36
N LEU A 55 -21.48 -10.86 13.03
CA LEU A 55 -21.58 -11.98 12.07
C LEU A 55 -20.36 -12.90 12.18
N ILE A 56 -19.16 -12.34 12.27
CA ILE A 56 -17.91 -13.10 12.43
C ILE A 56 -17.91 -13.89 13.74
N ASN A 57 -18.35 -13.28 14.84
CA ASN A 57 -18.37 -13.89 16.17
C ASN A 57 -19.45 -14.97 16.32
N THR A 58 -20.46 -14.98 15.45
CA THR A 58 -21.49 -16.03 15.46
C THR A 58 -20.91 -17.40 15.10
N GLN A 59 -19.78 -17.45 14.38
CA GLN A 59 -19.11 -18.69 13.93
C GLN A 59 -20.03 -19.67 13.17
N ASN A 60 -21.12 -19.16 12.59
CA ASN A 60 -22.06 -19.94 11.79
C ASN A 60 -21.65 -19.87 10.32
N PRO A 61 -21.33 -21.00 9.66
CA PRO A 61 -20.99 -21.02 8.23
C PRO A 61 -22.05 -20.40 7.31
N LEU A 62 -23.32 -20.38 7.74
CA LEU A 62 -24.40 -19.72 6.99
C LEU A 62 -24.22 -18.20 6.90
N CYS A 63 -23.42 -17.60 7.78
CA CYS A 63 -23.07 -16.19 7.76
C CYS A 63 -21.95 -15.87 6.76
N ASP A 64 -21.17 -16.87 6.32
CA ASP A 64 -19.98 -16.65 5.47
C ASP A 64 -20.27 -15.84 4.19
N PRO A 65 -21.38 -16.07 3.44
CA PRO A 65 -21.71 -15.30 2.24
C PRO A 65 -22.06 -13.83 2.51
N TRP A 66 -22.42 -13.48 3.75
CA TRP A 66 -22.78 -12.12 4.16
C TRP A 66 -21.57 -11.30 4.61
N ILE A 67 -20.43 -11.95 4.82
CA ILE A 67 -19.19 -11.29 5.26
C ILE A 67 -18.39 -10.93 4.00
N VAL A 68 -18.66 -9.73 3.45
CA VAL A 68 -17.99 -9.21 2.25
C VAL A 68 -16.88 -8.21 2.65
N PRO A 69 -15.61 -8.53 2.36
CA PRO A 69 -14.50 -7.61 2.60
C PRO A 69 -14.55 -6.37 1.71
N VAL A 70 -14.47 -5.20 2.34
CA VAL A 70 -14.38 -3.91 1.67
C VAL A 70 -13.01 -3.30 1.97
N ILE A 71 -12.35 -2.76 0.93
CA ILE A 71 -11.15 -1.95 1.08
C ILE A 71 -11.51 -0.46 1.05
N GLN A 72 -10.71 0.35 1.74
CA GLN A 72 -10.71 1.80 1.54
C GLN A 72 -9.48 2.20 0.72
N GLY A 73 -9.65 3.02 -0.32
CA GLY A 73 -8.54 3.53 -1.11
C GLY A 73 -8.98 3.86 -2.54
N PHE A 74 -8.39 3.19 -3.52
CA PHE A 74 -8.61 3.47 -4.94
C PHE A 74 -8.55 2.17 -5.76
N VAL A 75 -9.42 2.04 -6.76
CA VAL A 75 -9.34 1.01 -7.79
C VAL A 75 -9.70 1.65 -9.12
N GLN A 76 -8.83 1.49 -10.11
CA GLN A 76 -9.12 1.84 -11.49
C GLN A 76 -8.60 0.74 -12.41
N ILE A 77 -9.41 0.40 -13.41
CA ILE A 77 -9.12 -0.61 -14.42
C ILE A 77 -9.30 0.09 -15.76
N GLU A 78 -8.24 0.14 -16.55
CA GLU A 78 -8.27 0.75 -17.88
C GLU A 78 -7.79 -0.24 -18.93
N GLN A 79 -8.50 -0.26 -20.05
CA GLN A 79 -8.01 -0.89 -21.27
C GLN A 79 -7.08 0.10 -21.97
N CYS A 80 -5.86 -0.32 -22.19
CA CYS A 80 -4.82 0.48 -22.81
C CYS A 80 -4.28 -0.26 -24.03
N TRP A 81 -3.50 0.46 -24.84
CA TRP A 81 -2.85 -0.09 -26.02
C TRP A 81 -1.37 0.29 -25.99
N ILE A 82 -0.52 -0.58 -26.53
CA ILE A 82 0.91 -0.34 -26.66
C ILE A 82 1.23 -0.18 -28.14
N ASP A 83 2.00 0.85 -28.49
CA ASP A 83 2.52 0.96 -29.84
C ASP A 83 3.88 0.28 -29.92
N THR A 84 3.93 -0.91 -30.48
CA THR A 84 5.18 -1.60 -30.82
C THR A 84 5.73 -1.10 -32.15
N VAL A 85 5.77 0.22 -32.39
CA VAL A 85 6.50 0.74 -33.55
C VAL A 85 7.97 0.39 -33.30
N ASP A 86 8.56 -0.41 -34.19
CA ASP A 86 9.97 -0.76 -34.12
C ASP A 86 10.80 0.52 -33.92
N ASP A 87 11.42 0.66 -32.75
CA ASP A 87 12.25 1.79 -32.32
C ASP A 87 13.59 1.90 -33.09
N ALA A 88 13.58 1.62 -34.39
CA ALA A 88 14.69 1.93 -35.27
C ALA A 88 14.59 3.35 -35.89
N GLU A 89 13.39 3.92 -36.03
CA GLU A 89 13.21 5.26 -36.64
C GLU A 89 12.75 6.36 -35.66
N SER A 90 12.16 6.01 -34.51
CA SER A 90 11.60 6.94 -33.50
C SER A 90 12.65 7.58 -32.58
N LEU A 91 13.90 7.12 -32.59
CA LEU A 91 15.02 7.72 -31.85
C LEU A 91 15.73 8.85 -32.64
N SER A 92 15.18 9.28 -33.77
CA SER A 92 15.67 10.45 -34.49
C SER A 92 15.34 11.73 -33.71
N ALA A 93 16.30 12.13 -32.86
CA ALA A 93 16.73 13.44 -32.33
C ALA A 93 15.80 14.69 -32.27
N GLU A 94 14.53 14.66 -32.66
CA GLU A 94 13.67 15.83 -32.78
C GLU A 94 12.34 15.60 -32.07
N GLY A 95 12.39 15.75 -30.75
CA GLY A 95 11.23 16.09 -29.92
C GLY A 95 10.33 14.91 -29.61
N ALA A 96 10.27 14.54 -28.32
CA ALA A 96 9.20 13.72 -27.76
C ALA A 96 7.84 14.24 -28.25
N ARG A 97 7.25 13.55 -29.23
CA ARG A 97 5.91 13.87 -29.71
C ARG A 97 4.96 13.54 -28.56
N PHE A 98 4.29 14.56 -28.03
CA PHE A 98 3.20 14.36 -27.08
C PHE A 98 2.15 13.46 -27.74
N PHE A 99 2.04 12.22 -27.26
CA PHE A 99 1.06 11.25 -27.75
C PHE A 99 -0.35 11.84 -27.63
N GLN A 100 -1.02 12.02 -28.76
CA GLN A 100 -2.48 12.16 -28.76
C GLN A 100 -3.07 10.75 -28.75
N PRO A 101 -3.86 10.36 -27.73
CA PRO A 101 -4.48 9.05 -27.73
C PRO A 101 -5.40 8.94 -28.95
N PRO A 102 -5.38 7.82 -29.70
CA PRO A 102 -6.25 7.61 -30.83
C PRO A 102 -7.71 7.65 -30.37
N VAL A 103 -8.56 8.33 -31.13
CA VAL A 103 -9.99 8.52 -30.82
C VAL A 103 -10.74 7.18 -30.80
N HIS A 104 -10.20 6.15 -31.45
CA HIS A 104 -10.67 4.76 -31.41
C HIS A 104 -9.47 3.86 -31.18
N LEU A 105 -9.55 2.97 -30.18
CA LEU A 105 -8.56 1.93 -29.98
C LEU A 105 -8.53 1.04 -31.24
N PRO A 106 -7.37 0.82 -31.88
CA PRO A 106 -7.31 -0.06 -33.03
C PRO A 106 -7.69 -1.49 -32.61
N ASP A 107 -8.56 -2.14 -33.39
CA ASP A 107 -8.96 -3.56 -33.23
C ASP A 107 -7.81 -4.53 -33.59
N CYS A 108 -6.57 -4.19 -33.26
CA CYS A 108 -5.41 -5.03 -33.53
C CYS A 108 -5.17 -6.01 -32.37
N ILE A 109 -5.41 -7.29 -32.66
CA ILE A 109 -5.07 -8.42 -31.80
C ILE A 109 -3.58 -8.33 -31.46
N GLY A 110 -3.25 -8.28 -30.16
CA GLY A 110 -1.85 -8.24 -29.68
C GLY A 110 -1.26 -6.86 -29.39
N LYS A 111 -2.05 -5.78 -29.36
CA LYS A 111 -1.58 -4.47 -28.86
C LYS A 111 -2.32 -3.95 -27.63
N ASN A 112 -3.41 -4.62 -27.20
CA ASN A 112 -4.19 -4.20 -26.04
C ASN A 112 -3.70 -4.88 -24.76
N TYR A 113 -3.68 -4.12 -23.67
CA TYR A 113 -3.38 -4.60 -22.32
C TYR A 113 -4.33 -3.96 -21.31
N THR A 114 -4.58 -4.65 -20.21
CA THR A 114 -5.31 -4.09 -19.07
C THR A 114 -4.31 -3.52 -18.07
N MET A 115 -4.46 -2.24 -17.72
CA MET A 115 -3.77 -1.63 -16.58
C MET A 115 -4.75 -1.55 -15.41
N ILE A 116 -4.35 -2.08 -14.27
CA ILE A 116 -5.12 -2.02 -13.03
C ILE A 116 -4.27 -1.33 -11.97
N LEU A 117 -4.81 -0.29 -11.34
CA LEU A 117 -4.19 0.36 -10.20
C LEU A 117 -5.08 0.20 -8.98
N ILE A 118 -4.55 -0.47 -7.95
CA ILE A 118 -5.25 -0.68 -6.68
C ILE A 118 -4.43 -0.04 -5.56
N SER A 119 -5.04 0.82 -4.77
CA SER A 119 -4.47 1.32 -3.51
C SER A 119 -5.36 0.90 -2.35
N ARG A 120 -4.79 0.24 -1.35
CA ARG A 120 -5.46 -0.26 -0.15
C ARG A 120 -4.91 0.46 1.07
N ARG A 121 -5.78 1.15 1.81
CA ARG A 121 -5.43 1.83 3.07
C ARG A 121 -5.63 0.89 4.25
N SER A 122 -4.63 0.82 5.13
CA SER A 122 -4.69 0.02 6.34
C SER A 122 -5.78 0.50 7.30
N ARG A 123 -6.51 -0.45 7.91
CA ARG A 123 -7.45 -0.21 9.03
C ARG A 123 -6.75 0.10 10.34
N HIS A 124 -5.50 -0.34 10.50
CA HIS A 124 -4.74 -0.13 11.74
C HIS A 124 -4.27 1.31 11.85
N ARG A 125 -4.25 1.82 13.08
CA ARG A 125 -3.90 3.22 13.43
C ARG A 125 -4.56 4.25 12.49
N ALA A 126 -5.78 3.97 12.05
CA ALA A 126 -6.53 4.85 11.16
C ALA A 126 -6.92 6.16 11.86
N GLY A 127 -6.94 7.25 11.09
CA GLY A 127 -7.38 8.56 11.55
C GLY A 127 -7.00 9.67 10.57
N THR A 128 -7.33 10.91 10.94
CA THR A 128 -7.03 12.07 10.10
C THR A 128 -5.53 12.38 10.11
N ARG A 129 -4.97 12.78 8.96
CA ARG A 129 -3.52 13.04 8.74
C ARG A 129 -2.86 13.92 9.81
N TYR A 130 -3.58 14.91 10.35
CA TYR A 130 -3.08 15.82 11.38
C TYR A 130 -3.25 15.33 12.83
N LYS A 131 -4.03 14.25 13.05
CA LYS A 131 -4.27 13.68 14.39
C LYS A 131 -3.57 12.34 14.62
N ARG A 132 -3.25 11.59 13.55
CA ARG A 132 -2.59 10.28 13.63
C ARG A 132 -1.34 10.27 12.75
N ARG A 133 -0.19 10.16 13.42
CA ARG A 133 1.16 10.08 12.84
C ARG A 133 1.97 9.05 13.64
N GLY A 134 3.10 8.66 13.08
CA GLY A 134 4.00 7.71 13.72
C GLY A 134 3.46 6.30 13.83
N VAL A 135 4.16 5.51 14.64
CA VAL A 135 3.87 4.12 14.99
C VAL A 135 3.04 4.02 16.28
N ASP A 136 2.33 2.90 16.47
CA ASP A 136 1.78 2.51 17.78
C ASP A 136 2.64 1.44 18.49
N GLU A 137 2.25 1.09 19.72
CA GLU A 137 2.94 0.07 20.54
C GLU A 137 2.97 -1.33 19.91
N SER A 138 2.09 -1.57 18.93
CA SER A 138 2.01 -2.83 18.17
C SER A 138 2.81 -2.80 16.87
N GLY A 139 3.51 -1.70 16.55
CA GLY A 139 4.30 -1.56 15.33
C GLY A 139 3.49 -1.12 14.11
N LYS A 140 2.23 -0.70 14.27
CA LYS A 140 1.40 -0.26 13.14
C LYS A 140 1.58 1.23 12.87
N CYS A 141 2.03 1.57 11.67
CA CYS A 141 2.20 2.95 11.24
C CYS A 141 0.86 3.58 10.80
N ALA A 142 0.66 4.85 11.16
CA ALA A 142 -0.49 5.61 10.69
C ALA A 142 -0.40 5.86 9.18
N ASN A 143 -1.56 5.97 8.52
CA ASN A 143 -1.67 6.27 7.09
C ASN A 143 -0.91 5.28 6.19
N TYR A 144 -0.80 4.02 6.61
CA TYR A 144 -0.21 2.95 5.82
C TYR A 144 -1.10 2.60 4.62
N VAL A 145 -0.51 2.54 3.43
CA VAL A 145 -1.14 2.23 2.16
C VAL A 145 -0.24 1.28 1.38
N GLU A 146 -0.84 0.26 0.78
CA GLU A 146 -0.22 -0.58 -0.23
C GLU A 146 -0.84 -0.24 -1.58
N THR A 147 -0.02 0.15 -2.56
CA THR A 147 -0.43 0.40 -3.94
C THR A 147 0.14 -0.71 -4.82
N GLU A 148 -0.71 -1.33 -5.61
CA GLU A 148 -0.37 -2.37 -6.55
C GLU A 148 -0.77 -1.94 -7.96
N GLN A 149 0.21 -1.99 -8.86
CA GLN A 149 0.02 -1.83 -10.29
C GLN A 149 0.04 -3.22 -10.93
N ILE A 150 -1.06 -3.61 -11.57
CA ILE A 150 -1.20 -4.89 -12.27
C ILE A 150 -1.30 -4.61 -13.76
N PHE A 151 -0.49 -5.33 -14.52
CA PHE A 151 -0.46 -5.28 -15.97
C PHE A 151 -0.83 -6.67 -16.50
N GLU A 152 -1.93 -6.74 -17.24
CA GLU A 152 -2.41 -7.96 -17.88
C GLU A 152 -2.27 -7.84 -19.39
N TYR A 153 -1.49 -8.73 -19.99
CA TYR A 153 -1.29 -8.77 -21.42
C TYR A 153 -1.25 -10.21 -21.91
N SER A 154 -2.20 -10.57 -22.79
CA SER A 154 -2.40 -11.94 -23.26
C SER A 154 -2.56 -12.92 -22.08
N SER A 155 -1.62 -13.86 -21.89
CA SER A 155 -1.61 -14.81 -20.77
C SER A 155 -0.71 -14.38 -19.60
N HIS A 156 -0.08 -13.21 -19.69
CA HIS A 156 0.85 -12.71 -18.70
C HIS A 156 0.18 -11.73 -17.74
N VAL A 157 0.45 -11.90 -16.45
CA VAL A 157 0.06 -10.98 -15.39
C VAL A 157 1.32 -10.58 -14.63
N VAL A 158 1.57 -9.28 -14.55
CA VAL A 158 2.66 -8.70 -13.77
C VAL A 158 2.04 -7.84 -12.68
N SER A 159 2.53 -7.98 -11.45
CA SER A 159 2.13 -7.14 -10.32
C SER A 159 3.36 -6.48 -9.72
N PHE A 160 3.24 -5.18 -9.47
CA PHE A 160 4.26 -4.37 -8.80
C PHE A 160 3.64 -3.66 -7.61
N VAL A 161 4.20 -3.90 -6.43
CA VAL A 161 3.68 -3.37 -5.15
C VAL A 161 4.63 -2.32 -4.58
N GLN A 162 4.06 -1.20 -4.14
CA GLN A 162 4.74 -0.17 -3.36
C GLN A 162 3.96 0.10 -2.08
N VAL A 163 4.69 0.32 -0.98
CA VAL A 163 4.10 0.69 0.31
C VAL A 163 4.48 2.10 0.69
N ARG A 164 3.55 2.76 1.40
CA ARG A 164 3.75 4.10 1.95
C ARG A 164 3.12 4.16 3.33
N GLY A 165 3.83 4.71 4.31
CA GLY A 165 3.31 4.91 5.65
C GLY A 165 3.89 6.15 6.33
N SER A 166 3.40 6.44 7.54
CA SER A 166 4.10 7.38 8.42
C SER A 166 5.44 6.80 8.85
N VAL A 167 6.42 7.67 9.13
CA VAL A 167 7.71 7.26 9.71
C VAL A 167 7.47 6.44 10.98
N PRO A 168 8.11 5.26 11.14
CA PRO A 168 7.85 4.30 12.22
C PRO A 168 8.48 4.70 13.57
N VAL A 169 8.31 5.96 13.96
CA VAL A 169 8.72 6.49 15.28
C VAL A 169 7.49 7.02 16.02
N PHE A 170 7.56 7.21 17.33
CA PHE A 170 6.48 7.86 18.07
C PHE A 170 6.59 9.37 17.91
N TRP A 171 5.71 9.97 17.10
CA TRP A 171 5.75 11.41 16.87
C TRP A 171 4.38 12.03 16.58
N SER A 172 4.28 13.30 16.95
CA SER A 172 3.10 14.12 16.72
C SER A 172 3.47 15.52 16.24
N GLN A 173 2.46 16.24 15.79
CA GLN A 173 2.54 17.63 15.32
C GLN A 173 1.40 18.42 15.97
N PRO A 174 1.45 18.64 17.31
CA PRO A 174 0.35 19.27 18.02
C PRO A 174 0.27 20.76 17.71
N GLY A 175 -0.96 21.27 17.64
CA GLY A 175 -1.24 22.69 17.48
C GLY A 175 -2.16 22.98 16.28
N TYR A 176 -2.80 24.14 16.34
CA TYR A 176 -3.74 24.62 15.33
C TYR A 176 -3.07 25.54 14.29
N LYS A 177 -1.76 25.80 14.43
CA LYS A 177 -1.00 26.62 13.48
C LYS A 177 -0.77 25.85 12.18
N TYR A 178 -0.63 26.56 11.07
CA TYR A 178 -0.22 25.96 9.80
C TYR A 178 1.20 25.37 9.93
N ARG A 179 1.34 24.05 9.69
CA ARG A 179 2.59 23.27 9.77
C ARG A 179 3.31 23.40 11.15
N PRO A 180 2.70 22.90 12.25
CA PRO A 180 3.32 22.93 13.57
C PRO A 180 4.58 22.06 13.59
N PRO A 181 5.59 22.41 14.41
CA PRO A 181 6.84 21.66 14.46
C PRO A 181 6.56 20.22 14.93
N PRO A 182 7.17 19.21 14.28
CA PRO A 182 7.08 17.84 14.76
C PRO A 182 7.87 17.67 16.06
N GLN A 183 7.39 16.79 16.91
CA GLN A 183 8.05 16.39 18.15
C GLN A 183 7.98 14.88 18.31
N LEU A 184 9.00 14.31 18.95
CA LEU A 184 8.98 12.91 19.39
C LEU A 184 8.14 12.80 20.65
N ASP A 185 7.27 11.79 20.69
CA ASP A 185 6.34 11.60 21.81
C ASP A 185 6.91 10.66 22.88
N LYS A 186 7.87 9.80 22.51
CA LYS A 186 8.46 8.79 23.40
C LYS A 186 9.99 8.73 23.24
N GLY A 187 10.65 8.07 24.20
CA GLY A 187 12.11 7.91 24.20
C GLY A 187 12.63 6.94 23.15
N GLU A 188 13.94 6.93 22.95
CA GLU A 188 14.63 6.10 21.94
C GLU A 188 14.41 4.60 22.17
N GLU A 189 14.62 4.10 23.40
CA GLU A 189 14.46 2.67 23.72
C GLU A 189 13.04 2.15 23.43
N GLU A 190 12.01 2.91 23.84
CA GLU A 190 10.62 2.51 23.59
C GLU A 190 10.28 2.59 22.10
N THR A 191 10.83 3.58 21.40
CA THR A 191 10.64 3.74 19.96
C THR A 191 11.30 2.60 19.19
N GLN A 192 12.51 2.18 19.59
CA GLN A 192 13.23 1.07 18.98
C GLN A 192 12.43 -0.23 19.04
N ILE A 193 11.79 -0.53 20.18
CA ILE A 193 10.94 -1.72 20.31
C ILE A 193 9.77 -1.70 19.30
N ALA A 194 9.10 -0.56 19.13
CA ALA A 194 8.00 -0.44 18.17
C ALA A 194 8.50 -0.46 16.71
N PHE A 195 9.66 0.13 16.47
CA PHE A 195 10.35 0.14 15.18
C PHE A 195 10.71 -1.26 14.71
N GLU A 196 11.30 -2.07 15.60
CA GLU A 196 11.65 -3.46 15.32
C GLU A 196 10.42 -4.31 15.00
N LYS A 197 9.32 -4.13 15.75
CA LYS A 197 8.05 -4.80 15.45
C LYS A 197 7.54 -4.44 14.06
N HIS A 198 7.59 -3.15 13.70
CA HIS A 198 7.16 -2.67 12.40
C HIS A 198 7.98 -3.33 11.28
N PHE A 199 9.31 -3.24 11.32
CA PHE A 199 10.15 -3.76 10.25
C PHE A 199 10.22 -5.28 10.21
N SER A 200 10.09 -5.96 11.36
CA SER A 200 9.99 -7.43 11.38
C SER A 200 8.72 -7.92 10.68
N GLU A 201 7.58 -7.24 10.88
CA GLU A 201 6.35 -7.55 10.15
C GLU A 201 6.49 -7.21 8.66
N GLU A 202 6.98 -6.02 8.32
CA GLU A 202 7.20 -5.58 6.94
C GLU A 202 8.11 -6.56 6.17
N LEU A 203 9.24 -6.96 6.75
CA LEU A 203 10.15 -7.92 6.13
C LEU A 203 9.55 -9.32 6.05
N SER A 204 8.66 -9.72 6.97
CA SER A 204 7.95 -11.00 6.85
C SER A 204 6.97 -11.05 5.68
N ILE A 205 6.47 -9.88 5.25
CA ILE A 205 5.47 -9.76 4.17
C ILE A 205 6.15 -9.55 2.81
N TYR A 206 7.18 -8.69 2.76
CA TYR A 206 7.80 -8.25 1.50
C TYR A 206 9.23 -8.77 1.30
N ASN A 207 9.79 -9.52 2.26
CA ASN A 207 11.14 -10.10 2.29
C ASN A 207 12.29 -9.08 2.37
N SER A 208 12.31 -8.07 1.52
CA SER A 208 13.34 -7.03 1.45
C SER A 208 12.70 -5.70 1.08
N GLN A 209 13.23 -4.59 1.59
CA GLN A 209 12.67 -3.26 1.38
C GLN A 209 13.74 -2.20 1.15
N VAL A 210 13.40 -1.26 0.28
CA VAL A 210 14.14 -0.01 0.07
C VAL A 210 13.28 1.14 0.57
N ILE A 211 13.71 1.77 1.66
CA ILE A 211 13.12 2.98 2.19
C ILE A 211 13.59 4.15 1.34
N ILE A 212 12.63 4.89 0.79
CA ILE A 212 12.84 6.16 0.11
C ILE A 212 12.38 7.27 1.06
N ASN A 213 13.33 7.99 1.66
CA ASN A 213 13.04 9.11 2.54
C ASN A 213 13.22 10.45 1.81
N LEU A 214 12.16 11.25 1.77
CA LEU A 214 12.10 12.57 1.15
C LEU A 214 11.93 13.70 2.19
N MET A 215 12.11 13.41 3.48
CA MET A 215 12.01 14.42 4.53
C MET A 215 13.16 15.42 4.43
N GLU A 216 12.85 16.69 4.70
CA GLU A 216 13.84 17.77 4.76
C GLU A 216 14.97 17.38 5.72
N GLN A 217 16.22 17.41 5.25
CA GLN A 217 17.41 17.13 6.08
C GLN A 217 17.74 18.29 7.01
N THR A 218 17.27 19.49 6.66
CA THR A 218 17.38 20.71 7.46
C THR A 218 15.98 21.21 7.85
N GLY A 219 15.90 22.08 8.86
CA GLY A 219 14.63 22.68 9.25
C GLY A 219 13.82 21.84 10.25
N LYS A 220 12.49 21.90 10.15
CA LYS A 220 11.58 21.42 11.21
C LYS A 220 11.46 19.89 11.24
N GLU A 221 11.56 19.22 10.09
CA GLU A 221 11.40 17.77 9.98
C GLU A 221 12.68 16.99 10.34
N LYS A 222 13.80 17.69 10.51
CA LYS A 222 15.10 17.12 10.90
C LYS A 222 14.99 16.22 12.13
N VAL A 223 14.23 16.62 13.15
CA VAL A 223 14.07 15.83 14.39
C VAL A 223 13.53 14.42 14.11
N ILE A 224 12.62 14.29 13.14
CA ILE A 224 12.04 12.99 12.75
C ILE A 224 12.98 12.25 11.81
N ASN A 225 13.68 12.96 10.92
CA ASN A 225 14.66 12.39 10.01
C ASN A 225 15.83 11.75 10.78
N ASP A 226 16.42 12.49 11.71
CA ASP A 226 17.51 12.01 12.57
C ASP A 226 17.07 10.77 13.37
N ALA A 227 15.90 10.83 14.02
CA ALA A 227 15.36 9.70 14.78
C ALA A 227 15.15 8.48 13.90
N TYR A 228 14.60 8.65 12.70
CA TYR A 228 14.39 7.55 11.78
C TYR A 228 15.72 6.91 11.36
N LEU A 229 16.70 7.73 11.00
CA LEU A 229 18.02 7.25 10.60
C LEU A 229 18.72 6.49 11.75
N ASN A 230 18.66 7.02 12.98
CA ASN A 230 19.26 6.36 14.14
C ASN A 230 18.67 4.97 14.38
N HIS A 231 17.35 4.83 14.35
CA HIS A 231 16.69 3.53 14.54
C HIS A 231 16.98 2.53 13.39
N ILE A 232 17.15 3.02 12.15
CA ILE A 232 17.58 2.17 11.03
C ILE A 232 19.00 1.64 11.27
N LEU A 233 19.92 2.52 11.68
CA LEU A 233 21.30 2.15 11.95
C LEU A 233 21.40 1.17 13.11
N GLU A 234 20.59 1.35 14.16
CA GLU A 234 20.51 0.45 15.30
C GLU A 234 19.92 -0.92 14.92
N TYR A 235 18.86 -0.95 14.11
CA TYR A 235 18.25 -2.19 13.64
C TYR A 235 19.19 -3.02 12.74
N SER A 236 20.07 -2.36 11.99
CA SER A 236 21.18 -2.97 11.23
C SER A 236 20.79 -4.22 10.41
N CYS A 237 19.63 -4.20 9.74
CA CYS A 237 19.14 -5.35 8.97
C CYS A 237 19.66 -5.33 7.52
N PRO A 238 20.24 -6.42 6.99
CA PRO A 238 20.77 -6.47 5.63
C PRO A 238 19.69 -6.41 4.53
N ASN A 239 18.44 -6.76 4.88
CA ASN A 239 17.31 -6.73 3.95
C ASN A 239 16.58 -5.38 3.94
N LEU A 240 17.11 -4.38 4.64
CA LEU A 240 16.54 -3.05 4.73
C LEU A 240 17.56 -2.02 4.23
N ILE A 241 17.26 -1.41 3.08
CA ILE A 241 18.10 -0.38 2.48
C ILE A 241 17.44 0.98 2.73
N TYR A 242 18.22 1.97 3.15
CA TYR A 242 17.73 3.33 3.34
C TYR A 242 18.39 4.28 2.35
N VAL A 243 17.56 5.05 1.64
CA VAL A 243 18.01 6.06 0.68
C VAL A 243 17.28 7.36 0.98
N SER A 244 18.04 8.41 1.25
CA SER A 244 17.51 9.77 1.42
C SER A 244 17.77 10.61 0.18
N PHE A 245 16.76 11.37 -0.25
CA PHE A 245 16.88 12.35 -1.33
C PHE A 245 16.55 13.74 -0.79
N ASP A 246 17.31 14.74 -1.23
CA ASP A 246 17.04 16.16 -1.01
C ASP A 246 16.49 16.75 -2.31
N PHE A 247 15.33 17.41 -2.24
CA PHE A 247 14.61 17.97 -3.39
C PHE A 247 14.48 19.48 -3.29
#